data_AF-A0A661T4Z3-F1
#
_entry.id   AF-A0A661T4Z3-F1
#
_cell.length_a   1.000
_cell.length_b   1.000
_cell.length_c   1.000
_cell.angle_alpha   90.00
_cell.angle_beta   90.00
_cell.angle_gamma   90.00
#
_symmetry.space_group_name_H-M   'P 1'
#
loop_
_entity.id
_entity.type
_entity.pdbx_description
1 polymer ?
#
loop_
_entity_poly.entity_id
_entity_poly.type
_entity_poly.pdbx_seq_one_letter_code
_entity_poly.pdbx_strand_id
1 'polypeptide(L)'
;EERVTPVSVVVIGGPAPCVAARIGEALGLPHRVPPHFGVANAVGAAVARVTSEVTLQADTRRGSVVIPEARLHREIDSAFGMDDAMALARGALRDEAAAFGADPADLDITVAEQQVFNMIRGYSRTGKNIRLKLCITPGLIPEWK
;
A
#
# COMPACT_ATOMS: atom_id res chain seq x y z
N GLU A 1 -1.94 1.32 -25.41
CA GLU A 1 -1.58 0.09 -24.67
C GLU A 1 -0.17 -0.30 -25.01
N GLU A 2 0.67 -0.53 -24.01
CA GLU A 2 2.02 -1.04 -24.21
C GLU A 2 1.97 -2.56 -24.30
N ARG A 3 2.44 -3.12 -25.41
CA ARG A 3 2.42 -4.57 -25.63
C ARG A 3 3.67 -5.19 -24.99
N VAL A 4 3.49 -5.85 -23.86
CA VAL A 4 4.59 -6.57 -23.18
C VAL A 4 4.99 -7.80 -24.00
N THR A 5 6.26 -7.87 -24.41
CA THR A 5 6.84 -9.04 -25.07
C THR A 5 7.81 -9.74 -24.12
N PRO A 6 7.52 -10.97 -23.67
CA PRO A 6 8.38 -11.67 -22.72
C PRO A 6 9.71 -12.07 -23.37
N VAL A 7 10.80 -11.92 -22.63
CA VAL A 7 12.16 -12.24 -23.11
C VAL A 7 12.77 -13.47 -22.44
N SER A 8 12.16 -13.96 -21.34
CA SER A 8 12.66 -15.13 -20.60
C SER A 8 11.60 -15.68 -19.64
N VAL A 9 11.80 -16.92 -19.22
CA VAL A 9 10.98 -17.59 -18.21
C VAL A 9 11.81 -17.85 -16.96
N VAL A 10 11.31 -17.46 -15.80
CA VAL A 10 11.91 -17.78 -14.49
C VAL A 10 10.99 -18.76 -13.79
N VAL A 11 11.52 -19.92 -13.40
CA VAL A 11 10.74 -20.96 -12.72
C VAL A 11 11.21 -21.09 -11.29
N ILE A 12 10.27 -20.99 -10.34
CA ILE A 12 10.50 -21.10 -8.89
C ILE A 12 9.55 -22.16 -8.30
N GLY A 13 9.79 -22.55 -7.05
CA GLY A 13 9.10 -23.63 -6.36
C GLY A 13 9.83 -24.98 -6.49
N GLY A 14 9.56 -25.91 -5.58
CA GLY A 14 10.30 -27.19 -5.46
C GLY A 14 10.53 -27.95 -6.79
N PRO A 15 9.52 -28.08 -7.67
CA PRO A 15 9.69 -28.79 -8.94
C PRO A 15 10.46 -28.03 -10.03
N ALA A 16 10.88 -26.78 -9.81
CA ALA A 16 11.43 -25.90 -10.84
C ALA A 16 12.55 -26.54 -11.69
N PRO A 17 13.56 -27.23 -11.12
CA PRO A 17 14.63 -27.87 -11.91
C PRO A 17 14.11 -28.96 -12.86
N CYS A 18 13.01 -29.63 -12.51
CA CYS A 18 12.46 -30.74 -13.28
C CYS A 18 11.61 -30.27 -14.47
N VAL A 19 11.01 -29.08 -14.37
CA VAL A 19 10.00 -28.60 -15.34
C VAL A 19 10.48 -27.44 -16.21
N ALA A 20 11.49 -26.69 -15.78
CA ALA A 20 11.86 -25.43 -16.44
C ALA A 20 12.23 -25.57 -17.92
N ALA A 21 12.97 -26.62 -18.29
CA ALA A 21 13.36 -26.85 -19.69
C ALA A 21 12.14 -27.04 -20.60
N ARG A 22 11.22 -27.93 -20.22
CA ARG A 22 9.98 -28.19 -20.96
C ARG A 22 9.10 -26.94 -21.08
N ILE A 23 9.02 -26.13 -20.03
CA ILE A 23 8.28 -24.86 -20.06
C ILE A 23 8.94 -23.87 -21.03
N GLY A 24 10.27 -23.73 -20.98
CA GLY A 24 11.02 -22.88 -21.90
C GLY A 24 10.84 -23.28 -23.36
N GLU A 25 10.94 -24.58 -23.67
CA GLU A 25 10.70 -25.13 -25.01
C GLU A 25 9.27 -24.85 -25.49
N ALA A 26 8.26 -25.11 -24.66
CA ALA A 26 6.86 -24.87 -25.01
C ALA A 26 6.55 -23.39 -25.29
N LEU A 27 7.27 -22.48 -24.63
CA LEU A 27 7.13 -21.03 -24.81
C LEU A 27 8.07 -20.45 -25.86
N GLY A 28 9.02 -21.23 -26.38
CA GLY A 28 10.06 -20.75 -27.28
C GLY A 28 10.96 -19.67 -26.66
N LEU A 29 11.14 -19.70 -25.33
CA LEU A 29 11.86 -18.67 -24.57
C LEU A 29 13.01 -19.27 -23.77
N PRO A 30 14.10 -18.51 -23.54
CA PRO A 30 15.15 -18.93 -22.63
C PRO A 30 14.57 -19.07 -21.22
N HIS A 31 14.95 -20.14 -20.51
CA HIS A 31 14.50 -20.42 -19.16
C HIS A 31 15.65 -20.29 -18.16
N ARG A 32 15.33 -19.95 -16.91
CA ARG A 32 16.26 -20.00 -15.78
C ARG A 32 15.57 -20.47 -14.50
N VAL A 33 16.33 -21.19 -13.69
CA VAL A 33 15.97 -21.55 -12.32
C VAL A 33 16.93 -20.80 -11.40
N PRO A 34 16.46 -19.82 -10.59
CA PRO A 34 17.33 -19.04 -9.75
C PRO A 34 17.85 -19.86 -8.56
N PRO A 35 18.94 -19.43 -7.91
CA PRO A 35 19.31 -19.91 -6.59
C PRO A 35 18.11 -19.81 -5.63
N HIS A 36 18.04 -20.72 -4.66
CA HIS A 36 16.95 -20.75 -3.67
C HIS A 36 15.53 -20.88 -4.27
N PHE A 37 15.39 -21.39 -5.50
CA PHE A 37 14.09 -21.59 -6.16
C PHE A 37 13.04 -22.26 -5.27
N GLY A 38 13.44 -23.22 -4.42
CA GLY A 38 12.55 -23.95 -3.52
C GLY A 38 11.95 -23.10 -2.39
N VAL A 39 12.56 -21.96 -2.07
CA VAL A 39 12.15 -21.05 -1.00
C VAL A 39 12.04 -19.59 -1.48
N ALA A 40 11.90 -19.38 -2.78
CA ALA A 40 11.89 -18.04 -3.38
C ALA A 40 10.83 -17.11 -2.75
N ASN A 41 9.67 -17.64 -2.36
CA ASN A 41 8.63 -16.87 -1.67
C ASN A 41 9.09 -16.39 -0.28
N ALA A 42 9.82 -17.22 0.46
CA ALA A 42 10.35 -16.84 1.77
C ALA A 42 11.44 -15.77 1.64
N VAL A 43 12.29 -15.89 0.61
CA VAL A 43 13.25 -14.83 0.28
C VAL A 43 12.52 -13.53 -0.04
N GLY A 44 11.50 -13.57 -0.92
CA GLY A 44 10.69 -12.40 -1.26
C GLY A 44 10.02 -11.75 -0.06
N ALA A 45 9.44 -12.55 0.84
CA ALA A 45 8.82 -12.05 2.06
C ALA A 45 9.84 -11.39 3.02
N ALA A 46 11.06 -11.92 3.10
CA ALA A 46 12.10 -11.39 3.98
C ALA A 46 12.68 -10.04 3.49
N VAL A 47 12.64 -9.80 2.16
CA VAL A 47 13.25 -8.61 1.55
C VAL A 47 12.23 -7.56 1.13
N ALA A 48 10.93 -7.90 1.22
CA ALA A 48 9.85 -6.97 0.95
C ALA A 48 9.84 -5.87 2.02
N ARG A 49 9.75 -4.62 1.56
CA ARG A 49 9.48 -3.47 2.42
C ARG A 49 8.15 -3.70 3.13
N VAL A 50 8.09 -3.35 4.42
CA VAL A 50 6.84 -3.33 5.18
C VAL A 50 5.85 -2.40 4.48
N THR A 51 4.70 -2.96 4.11
CA THR A 51 3.58 -2.21 3.57
C THR A 51 2.54 -2.01 4.66
N SER A 52 1.93 -0.83 4.67
CA SER A 52 0.80 -0.51 5.55
C SER A 52 -0.11 0.47 4.82
N GLU A 53 -1.38 0.50 5.19
CA GLU A 53 -2.35 1.46 4.68
C GLU A 53 -3.24 1.97 5.81
N VAL A 54 -3.75 3.19 5.64
CA VAL A 54 -4.74 3.78 6.54
C VAL A 54 -5.85 4.43 5.76
N THR A 55 -7.07 4.29 6.26
CA THR A 55 -8.28 4.85 5.68
C THR A 55 -8.89 5.86 6.65
N LEU A 56 -8.80 7.14 6.33
CA LEU A 56 -9.40 8.21 7.13
C LEU A 56 -10.76 8.60 6.56
N GLN A 57 -11.75 8.65 7.44
CA GLN A 57 -13.05 9.23 7.17
C GLN A 57 -13.38 10.29 8.22
N ALA A 58 -13.56 11.54 7.78
CA ALA A 58 -13.97 12.65 8.63
C ALA A 58 -15.33 13.19 8.18
N ASP A 59 -16.22 13.43 9.14
CA ASP A 59 -17.49 14.11 8.94
C ASP A 59 -17.51 15.33 9.88
N THR A 60 -17.33 16.52 9.32
CA THR A 60 -17.24 17.77 10.09
C THR A 60 -18.59 18.26 10.60
N ARG A 61 -19.69 17.70 10.10
CA ARG A 61 -21.02 17.96 10.64
C ARG A 61 -21.32 17.07 11.84
N ARG A 62 -20.98 15.79 11.75
CA ARG A 62 -21.03 14.85 12.87
C ARG A 62 -20.00 15.21 13.94
N GLY A 63 -18.92 15.89 13.54
CA GLY A 63 -17.84 16.30 14.42
C GLY A 63 -16.92 15.14 14.78
N SER A 64 -16.73 14.17 13.87
CA SER A 64 -15.92 12.98 14.16
C SER A 64 -15.01 12.58 12.99
N VAL A 65 -13.81 12.11 13.30
CA VAL A 65 -12.89 11.44 12.38
C VAL A 65 -12.57 10.03 12.87
N VAL A 66 -12.45 9.10 11.92
CA VAL A 66 -12.13 7.70 12.19
C VAL A 66 -11.00 7.22 11.28
N ILE A 67 -10.07 6.47 11.86
CA ILE A 67 -9.08 5.65 11.15
C ILE A 67 -9.15 4.24 11.76
N PRO A 68 -9.87 3.30 11.15
CA PRO A 68 -10.08 1.97 11.72
C PRO A 68 -8.79 1.19 11.96
N GLU A 69 -7.83 1.28 11.04
CA GLU A 69 -6.55 0.55 11.09
C GLU A 69 -5.76 0.94 12.35
N ALA A 70 -5.71 2.25 12.64
CA ALA A 70 -5.08 2.78 13.85
C ALA A 70 -6.00 2.78 15.09
N ARG A 71 -7.19 2.17 15.01
CA ARG A 71 -8.24 2.17 16.05
C ARG A 71 -8.57 3.57 16.58
N LEU A 72 -8.46 4.57 15.71
CA LEU A 72 -8.61 5.97 16.07
C LEU A 72 -10.05 6.40 15.82
N HIS A 73 -10.67 6.97 16.85
CA HIS A 73 -11.92 7.72 16.75
C HIS A 73 -11.76 8.99 17.57
N ARG A 74 -11.86 10.16 16.93
CA ARG A 74 -11.66 11.46 17.59
C ARG A 74 -12.76 12.42 17.21
N GLU A 75 -13.09 13.30 18.15
CA GLU A 75 -13.91 14.47 17.85
C GLU A 75 -13.09 15.49 17.06
N ILE A 76 -13.75 16.15 16.10
CA ILE A 76 -13.21 17.21 15.26
C ILE A 76 -14.22 18.34 15.18
N ASP A 77 -13.74 19.55 14.93
CA ASP A 77 -14.61 20.69 14.73
C ASP A 77 -15.02 20.87 13.25
N SER A 78 -15.80 21.91 12.98
CA SER A 78 -16.25 22.25 11.63
C SER A 78 -15.15 22.80 10.71
N ALA A 79 -14.01 23.24 11.28
CA ALA A 79 -12.89 23.81 10.54
C ALA A 79 -11.96 22.73 9.98
N PHE A 80 -11.98 21.52 10.56
CA PHE A 80 -11.20 20.37 10.12
C PHE A 80 -11.20 20.20 8.59
N GLY A 81 -10.00 20.28 8.02
CA GLY A 81 -9.75 20.32 6.59
C GLY A 81 -8.97 19.12 6.06
N MET A 82 -8.67 19.16 4.77
CA MET A 82 -7.86 18.12 4.12
C MET A 82 -6.42 18.09 4.67
N ASP A 83 -5.85 19.25 5.00
CA ASP A 83 -4.50 19.32 5.55
C ASP A 83 -4.42 18.67 6.94
N ASP A 84 -5.44 18.89 7.78
CA ASP A 84 -5.58 18.22 9.08
C ASP A 84 -5.75 16.70 8.92
N ALA A 85 -6.59 16.29 7.96
CA ALA A 85 -6.78 14.88 7.61
C ALA A 85 -5.48 14.23 7.14
N MET A 86 -4.71 14.91 6.28
CA MET A 86 -3.43 14.44 5.77
C MET A 86 -2.41 14.30 6.89
N ALA A 87 -2.30 15.29 7.78
CA ALA A 87 -1.40 15.22 8.92
C ALA A 87 -1.76 14.06 9.86
N LEU A 88 -3.05 13.91 10.18
CA LEU A 88 -3.55 12.84 11.05
C LEU A 88 -3.31 11.45 10.44
N ALA A 89 -3.65 11.26 9.17
CA ALA A 89 -3.46 9.99 8.47
C ALA A 89 -1.97 9.64 8.31
N ARG A 90 -1.10 10.61 8.02
CA ARG A 90 0.36 10.37 7.95
C ARG A 90 0.94 9.94 9.29
N GLY A 91 0.50 10.55 10.39
CA GLY A 91 0.89 10.13 11.74
C GLY A 91 0.46 8.69 12.00
N ALA A 92 -0.83 8.40 11.80
CA ALA A 92 -1.39 7.07 12.00
C ALA A 92 -0.67 5.99 11.15
N LEU A 93 -0.38 6.29 9.88
CA LEU A 93 0.32 5.36 9.00
C LEU A 93 1.74 5.07 9.47
N ARG A 94 2.46 6.08 9.97
CA ARG A 94 3.82 5.92 10.49
C ARG A 94 3.83 5.08 11.75
N ASP A 95 2.90 5.34 12.67
CA ASP A 95 2.79 4.59 13.92
C ASP A 95 2.44 3.12 13.65
N GLU A 96 1.49 2.88 12.74
CA GLU A 96 1.08 1.53 12.33
C GLU A 96 2.25 0.79 11.64
N ALA A 97 2.94 1.44 10.71
CA ALA A 97 4.07 0.84 10.01
C ALA A 97 5.25 0.54 10.96
N ALA A 98 5.55 1.44 11.90
CA ALA A 98 6.58 1.22 12.91
C ALA A 98 6.24 0.03 13.82
N ALA A 99 4.96 -0.17 14.15
CA ALA A 99 4.50 -1.34 14.91
C ALA A 99 4.74 -2.66 14.15
N PHE A 100 4.76 -2.63 12.82
CA PHE A 100 5.11 -3.77 11.96
C PHE A 100 6.62 -3.86 11.63
N GLY A 101 7.46 -3.03 12.26
CA GLY A 101 8.91 -3.08 12.08
C GLY A 101 9.43 -2.33 10.86
N ALA A 102 8.63 -1.42 10.27
CA ALA A 102 9.12 -0.53 9.23
C ALA A 102 10.14 0.47 9.79
N ASP A 103 11.19 0.76 9.02
CA ASP A 103 12.10 1.86 9.31
C ASP A 103 11.38 3.21 9.06
N PRO A 104 11.24 4.09 10.06
CA PRO A 104 10.62 5.41 9.89
C PRO A 104 11.30 6.29 8.83
N ALA A 105 12.57 6.02 8.51
CA ALA A 105 13.34 6.76 7.51
C ALA A 105 13.09 6.29 6.06
N ASP A 106 12.56 5.07 5.82
CA ASP A 106 12.27 4.52 4.48
C ASP A 106 10.75 4.33 4.25
N LEU A 107 9.94 5.31 4.68
CA LEU A 107 8.50 5.33 4.45
C LEU A 107 8.15 6.16 3.21
N ASP A 108 8.11 5.52 2.05
CA ASP A 108 7.57 6.11 0.83
C ASP A 108 6.04 6.08 0.86
N ILE A 109 5.41 7.20 1.20
CA ILE A 109 3.95 7.31 1.38
C ILE A 109 3.30 7.83 0.10
N THR A 110 2.40 7.03 -0.45
CA THR A 110 1.55 7.37 -1.60
C THR A 110 0.13 7.69 -1.14
N VAL A 111 -0.48 8.70 -1.78
CA VAL A 111 -1.91 9.01 -1.63
C VAL A 111 -2.70 8.19 -2.64
N ALA A 112 -3.44 7.19 -2.17
CA ALA A 112 -4.26 6.31 -3.03
C ALA A 112 -5.65 6.92 -3.32
N GLU A 113 -6.21 7.67 -2.37
CA GLU A 113 -7.50 8.34 -2.52
C GLU A 113 -7.50 9.66 -1.76
N GLN A 114 -8.01 10.73 -2.37
CA GLN A 114 -8.16 12.03 -1.73
C GLN A 114 -9.43 12.71 -2.22
N GLN A 115 -10.46 12.77 -1.37
CA GLN A 115 -11.78 13.30 -1.72
C GLN A 115 -12.36 14.21 -0.63
N VAL A 116 -13.06 15.26 -1.06
CA VAL A 116 -13.82 16.15 -0.19
C VAL A 116 -15.21 16.35 -0.78
N PHE A 117 -16.24 15.95 -0.04
CA PHE A 117 -17.63 16.14 -0.42
C PHE A 117 -18.28 17.18 0.48
N ASN A 118 -18.84 18.23 -0.11
CA ASN A 118 -19.63 19.20 0.65
C ASN A 118 -21.00 18.61 1.00
N MET A 119 -21.39 18.69 2.26
CA MET A 119 -22.71 18.26 2.72
C MET A 119 -23.70 19.41 2.64
N ILE A 120 -24.71 19.30 1.77
CA ILE A 120 -25.75 20.32 1.59
C ILE A 120 -27.04 19.90 2.28
N ARG A 121 -27.67 20.78 3.07
CA ARG A 121 -29.06 20.64 3.52
C ARG A 121 -29.78 21.97 3.48
N GLY A 122 -31.05 21.96 3.09
CA GLY A 122 -31.85 23.18 2.96
C GLY A 122 -31.15 24.24 2.09
N TYR A 123 -30.52 23.82 1.00
CA TYR A 123 -29.76 24.68 0.08
C TYR A 123 -28.53 25.40 0.68
N SER A 124 -28.08 24.99 1.87
CA SER A 124 -26.88 25.53 2.52
C SER A 124 -25.85 24.45 2.84
N ARG A 125 -24.57 24.81 2.84
CA ARG A 125 -23.48 23.90 3.26
C ARG A 125 -23.50 23.74 4.77
N THR A 126 -23.61 22.49 5.22
CA THR A 126 -23.69 22.12 6.65
C THR A 126 -22.42 21.44 7.18
N GLY A 127 -21.52 21.01 6.30
CA GLY A 127 -20.27 20.35 6.67
C GLY A 127 -19.56 19.76 5.46
N LYS A 128 -18.55 18.94 5.72
CA LYS A 128 -17.76 18.23 4.71
C LYS A 128 -17.57 16.78 5.14
N ASN A 129 -17.62 15.87 4.18
CA ASN A 129 -17.12 14.51 4.32
C ASN A 129 -15.76 14.44 3.63
N ILE A 130 -14.71 14.15 4.38
CA ILE A 130 -13.34 14.03 3.88
C ILE A 130 -12.98 12.54 3.92
N ARG A 131 -12.50 12.04 2.77
CA ARG A 131 -12.02 10.66 2.63
C ARG A 131 -10.61 10.70 2.12
N LEU A 132 -9.73 9.98 2.81
CA LEU A 132 -8.32 9.94 2.48
C LEU A 132 -7.83 8.51 2.68
N LYS A 133 -7.12 7.97 1.69
CA LYS A 133 -6.42 6.70 1.80
C LYS A 133 -4.95 6.91 1.51
N LEU A 134 -4.11 6.53 2.47
CA LEU A 134 -2.65 6.56 2.34
C LEU A 134 -2.11 5.14 2.42
N CYS A 135 -1.07 4.85 1.65
CA CYS A 135 -0.36 3.57 1.73
C CYS A 135 1.15 3.77 1.57
N ILE A 136 1.92 2.82 2.09
CA ILE A 136 3.36 2.74 1.81
C ILE A 136 3.55 2.03 0.47
N THR A 137 4.31 2.64 -0.43
CA THR A 137 4.64 2.07 -1.73
C THR A 137 5.36 0.74 -1.54
N PRO A 138 4.90 -0.36 -2.17
CA PRO A 138 5.61 -1.63 -2.16
C PRO A 138 7.03 -1.48 -2.71
N GLY A 139 7.96 -2.28 -2.20
CA GLY A 139 9.34 -2.26 -2.68
C GLY A 139 10.21 -3.23 -1.91
N LEU A 140 11.52 -3.10 -2.10
CA LEU A 140 12.52 -3.80 -1.30
C LEU A 140 12.96 -2.95 -0.12
N ILE A 141 13.40 -3.61 0.95
CA ILE A 141 14.11 -3.00 2.07
C ILE A 141 15.42 -2.34 1.59
N PRO A 142 15.92 -1.27 2.25
CA PRO A 142 17.09 -0.52 1.81
C PRO A 142 18.34 -1.36 1.53
N GLU A 143 18.59 -2.42 2.31
CA GLU A 143 19.76 -3.29 2.21
C GLU A 143 19.77 -4.15 0.94
N TRP A 144 18.62 -4.23 0.24
CA TRP A 144 18.40 -5.04 -0.96
C TRP A 144 18.11 -4.21 -2.21
N LYS A 145 18.10 -2.88 -2.12
CA LYS A 145 18.04 -1.97 -3.28
C LYS A 145 19.41 -1.87 -3.95
#